data_AF-A0A7Y8GUW5-F1
#
_entry.id   AF-A0A7Y8GUW5-F1
#
_cell.length_a   1.000
_cell.length_b   1.000
_cell.length_c   1.000
_cell.angle_alpha   90.00
_cell.angle_beta   90.00
_cell.angle_gamma   90.00
#
_symmetry.space_group_name_H-M   'P 1'
#
loop_
_entity.id
_entity.type
_entity.pdbx_description
1 polymer ?
#
loop_
_entity_poly.entity_id
_entity_poly.type
_entity_poly.pdbx_seq_one_letter_code
_entity_poly.pdbx_strand_id
1 'polypeptide(L)'
;MVKIFVLSEYSNNPPAVLGTGRIKIARGPLYELAAVQALVQDEEKLKAWTDKCRNDLRKWFDDDLQRVADLIGSLKKSDYIDSEWCENGKGAVAACDAYSIRRFERAPATGQALQMDYFLKFAVSKTGTLVLMVSCHP
;
A
#
# COMPACT_ATOMS: atom_id res chain seq x y z
N MET A 1 17.64 23.99 2.88
CA MET A 1 16.92 23.00 2.06
C MET A 1 16.58 21.82 2.96
N VAL A 2 15.30 21.50 3.16
CA VAL A 2 14.91 20.33 3.97
C VAL A 2 15.28 19.07 3.19
N LYS A 3 16.04 18.16 3.81
CA LYS A 3 16.43 16.90 3.17
C LYS A 3 15.22 15.98 3.13
N ILE A 4 14.65 15.78 1.95
CA ILE A 4 13.57 14.80 1.74
C ILE A 4 14.17 13.40 1.82
N PHE A 5 13.62 12.55 2.69
CA PHE A 5 14.07 11.18 2.83
C PHE A 5 13.27 10.23 1.93
N VAL A 6 13.94 9.56 1.00
CA VAL A 6 13.33 8.52 0.15
C VAL A 6 13.47 7.17 0.83
N LEU A 7 12.33 6.60 1.26
CA LEU A 7 12.24 5.33 1.98
C LEU A 7 12.27 4.12 1.05
N SER A 8 11.60 4.21 -0.10
CA SER A 8 11.47 3.13 -1.08
C SER A 8 12.79 2.81 -1.77
N GLU A 9 12.97 1.55 -2.19
CA GLU A 9 14.09 1.15 -3.05
C GLU A 9 14.04 1.88 -4.40
N TYR A 10 12.84 2.05 -4.98
CA TYR A 10 12.65 2.95 -6.11
C TYR A 10 12.90 4.38 -5.66
N SER A 11 13.90 5.02 -6.27
CA SER A 11 14.38 6.35 -5.89
C SER A 11 14.67 7.28 -7.07
N ASN A 12 14.17 6.95 -8.26
CA ASN A 12 14.38 7.76 -9.44
C ASN A 12 13.46 9.00 -9.43
N ASN A 13 14.05 10.19 -9.54
CA ASN A 13 13.34 11.47 -9.62
C ASN A 13 12.32 11.68 -8.47
N PRO A 14 12.74 11.67 -7.20
CA PRO A 14 11.84 11.97 -6.10
C PRO A 14 11.37 13.43 -6.17
N PRO A 15 10.24 13.77 -5.54
CA PRO A 15 9.76 15.14 -5.45
C PRO A 15 10.83 16.06 -4.85
N ALA A 16 11.04 17.22 -5.47
CA ALA A 16 11.92 18.26 -4.93
C ALA A 16 11.26 19.07 -3.79
N VAL A 17 9.92 19.06 -3.75
CA VAL A 17 9.10 19.80 -2.79
C VAL A 17 7.94 18.91 -2.33
N LEU A 18 7.73 18.85 -1.02
CA LEU A 18 6.63 18.13 -0.38
C LEU A 18 5.37 19.00 -0.27
N GLY A 19 4.21 18.38 -0.04
CA GLY A 19 2.94 19.08 0.14
C GLY A 19 2.35 19.63 -1.16
N THR A 20 2.83 19.18 -2.32
CA THR A 20 2.36 19.62 -3.64
C THR A 20 1.23 18.75 -4.19
N GLY A 21 0.78 17.75 -3.42
CA GLY A 21 -0.30 16.84 -3.80
C GLY A 21 0.21 15.49 -4.32
N ARG A 22 -0.61 14.82 -5.14
CA ARG A 22 -0.26 13.51 -5.71
C ARG A 22 0.70 13.68 -6.89
N ILE A 23 1.87 13.05 -6.82
CA ILE A 23 2.86 13.06 -7.90
C ILE A 23 2.92 11.66 -8.50
N LYS A 24 2.40 11.51 -9.73
CA LYS A 24 2.38 10.22 -10.44
C LYS A 24 3.75 9.85 -11.00
N ILE A 25 4.03 8.56 -11.02
CA ILE A 25 5.22 7.95 -11.61
C ILE A 25 4.75 7.15 -12.83
N ALA A 26 5.24 7.50 -14.01
CA ALA A 26 4.90 6.78 -15.24
C ALA A 26 5.66 5.44 -15.31
N ARG A 27 5.15 4.50 -16.14
CA ARG A 27 5.74 3.21 -16.58
C ARG A 27 5.22 1.92 -15.94
N GLY A 28 4.06 1.96 -15.31
CA GLY A 28 3.45 0.76 -14.72
C GLY A 28 4.03 0.44 -13.34
N PRO A 29 3.80 -0.78 -12.82
CA PRO A 29 4.25 -1.18 -11.49
C PRO A 29 5.76 -0.98 -11.31
N LEU A 30 6.15 -0.45 -10.16
CA LEU A 30 7.54 -0.24 -9.78
C LEU A 30 8.17 -1.49 -9.17
N TYR A 31 7.34 -2.34 -8.57
CA TYR A 31 7.77 -3.57 -7.91
C TYR A 31 7.21 -4.78 -8.65
N GLU A 32 8.04 -5.79 -8.85
CA GLU A 32 7.57 -7.08 -9.38
C GLU A 32 6.58 -7.71 -8.41
N LEU A 33 5.36 -7.93 -8.87
CA LEU A 33 4.26 -8.39 -8.00
C LEU A 33 4.60 -9.71 -7.30
N ALA A 34 5.28 -10.64 -7.97
CA ALA A 34 5.71 -11.89 -7.37
C ALA A 34 6.71 -11.69 -6.21
N ALA A 35 7.59 -10.69 -6.31
CA ALA A 35 8.52 -10.37 -5.23
C ALA A 35 7.78 -9.76 -4.03
N VAL A 36 6.80 -8.90 -4.27
CA VAL A 36 5.92 -8.36 -3.22
C VAL A 36 5.12 -9.46 -2.53
N GLN A 37 4.57 -10.40 -3.30
CA GLN A 37 3.82 -11.55 -2.79
C GLN A 37 4.68 -12.48 -1.93
N ALA A 38 5.96 -12.63 -2.27
CA ALA A 38 6.93 -13.35 -1.44
C ALA A 38 7.25 -12.61 -0.13
N LEU A 39 7.36 -11.28 -0.16
CA LEU A 39 7.63 -10.47 1.03
C LEU A 39 6.52 -10.55 2.08
N VAL A 40 5.25 -10.59 1.65
CA VAL A 40 4.11 -10.65 2.59
C VAL A 40 3.90 -12.02 3.23
N GLN A 41 4.69 -13.04 2.86
CA GLN A 41 4.69 -14.31 3.59
C GLN A 41 5.31 -14.19 4.98
N ASP A 42 6.07 -13.11 5.23
CA ASP A 42 6.61 -12.74 6.53
C ASP A 42 5.89 -11.46 7.01
N GLU A 43 4.95 -11.61 7.94
CA GLU A 43 4.16 -10.51 8.48
C GLU A 43 5.03 -9.40 9.10
N GLU A 44 6.22 -9.73 9.62
CA GLU A 44 7.14 -8.74 10.18
C GLU A 44 7.65 -7.75 9.11
N LYS A 45 7.59 -8.14 7.83
CA LYS A 45 7.92 -7.28 6.70
C LYS A 45 6.81 -6.28 6.39
N LEU A 46 5.61 -6.43 6.91
CA LEU A 46 4.51 -5.49 6.66
C LEU A 46 4.54 -4.36 7.69
N LYS A 47 4.64 -3.10 7.23
CA LYS A 47 4.65 -1.91 8.11
C LYS A 47 3.65 -0.86 7.68
N ALA A 48 2.75 -0.48 8.58
CA ALA A 48 1.83 0.64 8.41
C ALA A 48 2.55 1.98 8.60
N TRP A 49 2.70 2.74 7.51
CA TRP A 49 3.63 3.89 7.51
C TRP A 49 3.07 5.16 8.16
N THR A 50 1.79 5.44 7.92
CA THR A 50 1.12 6.66 8.36
C THR A 50 0.11 6.38 9.45
N ASP A 51 -0.21 7.39 10.28
CA ASP A 51 -1.29 7.28 11.28
C ASP A 51 -2.63 6.95 10.62
N LYS A 52 -2.88 7.53 9.44
CA LYS A 52 -4.06 7.21 8.63
C LYS A 52 -4.10 5.71 8.26
N CYS A 53 -2.99 5.15 7.79
CA CYS A 53 -2.93 3.72 7.47
C CYS A 53 -3.21 2.85 8.69
N ARG A 54 -2.65 3.18 9.87
CA ARG A 54 -2.93 2.44 11.11
C ARG A 54 -4.40 2.49 11.48
N ASN A 55 -5.04 3.65 11.33
CA ASN A 55 -6.47 3.80 11.59
C ASN A 55 -7.33 3.02 10.58
N ASP A 56 -6.96 3.01 9.30
CA ASP A 56 -7.64 2.22 8.28
C ASP A 56 -7.49 0.71 8.52
N LEU A 57 -6.30 0.24 8.92
CA LEU A 57 -6.08 -1.15 9.31
C LEU A 57 -6.94 -1.56 10.50
N ARG A 58 -6.95 -0.78 11.58
CA ARG A 58 -7.82 -1.05 12.73
C ARG A 58 -9.29 -1.07 12.35
N LYS A 59 -9.74 -0.10 11.56
CA LYS A 59 -11.15 0.06 11.22
C LYS A 59 -11.67 -1.08 10.33
N TRP A 60 -10.88 -1.51 9.36
CA TRP A 60 -11.35 -2.39 8.28
C TRP A 60 -10.83 -3.82 8.39
N PHE A 61 -9.73 -4.00 9.12
CA PHE A 61 -9.05 -5.28 9.29
C PHE A 61 -8.93 -5.67 10.76
N ASP A 62 -9.39 -4.85 11.71
CA ASP A 62 -9.19 -5.10 13.15
C ASP A 62 -7.71 -5.33 13.52
N ASP A 63 -6.83 -4.57 12.85
CA ASP A 63 -5.37 -4.72 12.93
C ASP A 63 -4.84 -6.12 12.51
N ASP A 64 -5.64 -6.95 11.84
CA ASP A 64 -5.26 -8.25 11.25
C ASP A 64 -4.41 -8.06 9.98
N LEU A 65 -3.08 -8.13 10.16
CA LEU A 65 -2.12 -8.00 9.07
C LEU A 65 -2.04 -9.27 8.19
N GLN A 66 -2.42 -10.44 8.71
CA GLN A 66 -2.46 -11.66 7.91
C GLN A 66 -3.52 -11.55 6.82
N ARG A 67 -4.72 -11.04 7.15
CA ARG A 67 -5.77 -10.78 6.16
C ARG A 67 -5.34 -9.80 5.08
N VAL A 68 -4.52 -8.81 5.44
CA VAL A 68 -3.96 -7.85 4.49
C VAL A 68 -2.89 -8.50 3.60
N ALA A 69 -2.03 -9.35 4.18
CA ALA A 69 -1.07 -10.16 3.45
C ALA A 69 -1.77 -11.09 2.46
N ASP A 70 -2.89 -11.71 2.84
CA ASP A 70 -3.70 -12.57 1.96
C ASP A 70 -4.26 -11.78 0.77
N LEU A 71 -4.76 -10.55 0.99
CA LEU A 71 -5.21 -9.69 -0.10
C LEU A 71 -4.05 -9.38 -1.06
N ILE A 72 -2.88 -8.99 -0.57
CA ILE A 72 -1.69 -8.71 -1.38
C ILE A 72 -1.24 -9.97 -2.14
N GLY A 73 -1.21 -11.11 -1.45
CA GLY A 73 -0.89 -12.44 -1.99
C GLY A 73 -1.82 -12.85 -3.14
N SER A 74 -3.03 -12.29 -3.18
CA SER A 74 -4.05 -12.62 -4.16
C SER A 74 -4.14 -11.66 -5.35
N LEU A 75 -3.39 -10.56 -5.33
CA LEU A 75 -3.36 -9.56 -6.39
C LEU A 75 -2.91 -10.16 -7.72
N LYS A 76 -3.44 -9.60 -8.81
CA LYS A 76 -3.04 -9.89 -10.19
C LYS A 76 -2.49 -8.64 -10.83
N LYS A 77 -1.74 -8.81 -11.93
CA LYS A 77 -1.26 -7.69 -12.74
C LYS A 77 -2.39 -6.78 -13.24
N SER A 78 -3.57 -7.34 -13.48
CA SER A 78 -4.78 -6.61 -13.90
C SER A 78 -5.35 -5.68 -12.82
N ASP A 79 -4.97 -5.89 -11.56
CA ASP A 79 -5.50 -5.14 -10.42
C ASP A 79 -4.72 -3.84 -10.19
N TYR A 80 -3.61 -3.63 -10.93
CA TYR A 80 -2.81 -2.43 -10.88
C TYR A 80 -3.59 -1.20 -11.38
N ILE A 81 -3.45 -0.09 -10.66
CA ILE A 81 -4.06 1.20 -10.99
C ILE A 81 -3.01 2.15 -11.54
N ASP A 82 -2.06 2.55 -10.69
CA ASP A 82 -1.00 3.49 -11.00
C ASP A 82 0.10 3.46 -9.93
N SER A 83 1.17 4.22 -10.16
CA SER A 83 2.26 4.41 -9.19
C SER A 83 2.42 5.89 -8.87
N GLU A 84 2.72 6.22 -7.61
CA GLU A 84 2.85 7.61 -7.16
C GLU A 84 3.80 7.76 -5.97
N TRP A 85 4.37 8.96 -5.83
CA TRP A 85 5.06 9.35 -4.61
C TRP A 85 4.05 9.64 -3.50
N CYS A 86 4.16 8.89 -2.40
CA CYS A 86 3.39 9.07 -1.19
C CYS A 86 4.24 9.75 -0.12
N GLU A 87 3.65 10.70 0.59
CA GLU A 87 4.27 11.40 1.71
C GLU A 87 3.77 10.86 3.05
N ASN A 88 4.62 10.86 4.07
CA ASN A 88 4.21 10.55 5.44
C ASN A 88 3.90 11.79 6.29
N GLY A 89 3.97 13.00 5.72
CA GLY A 89 3.80 14.26 6.44
C GLY A 89 4.95 14.63 7.38
N LYS A 90 6.05 13.87 7.40
CA LYS A 90 7.21 14.03 8.30
C LYS A 90 8.53 14.14 7.52
N GLY A 91 8.49 14.68 6.30
CA GLY A 91 9.70 14.88 5.49
C GLY A 91 10.19 13.66 4.72
N ALA A 92 9.42 12.57 4.66
CA ALA A 92 9.78 11.36 3.91
C ALA A 92 8.76 10.98 2.85
N VAL A 93 9.26 10.36 1.78
CA VAL A 93 8.49 9.89 0.63
C VAL A 93 8.77 8.41 0.34
N ALA A 94 7.78 7.72 -0.21
CA ALA A 94 7.90 6.38 -0.75
C ALA A 94 7.22 6.34 -2.12
N ALA A 95 7.85 5.74 -3.11
CA ALA A 95 7.24 5.47 -4.40
C ALA A 95 6.38 4.22 -4.28
N CYS A 96 5.06 4.38 -4.35
CA CYS A 96 4.13 3.30 -4.11
C CYS A 96 3.44 2.86 -5.39
N ASP A 97 3.16 1.56 -5.49
CA ASP A 97 2.18 1.03 -6.44
C ASP A 97 0.82 0.94 -5.77
N ALA A 98 -0.24 1.29 -6.51
CA ALA A 98 -1.62 1.17 -6.09
C ALA A 98 -2.33 0.07 -6.88
N TYR A 99 -3.10 -0.74 -6.16
CA TYR A 99 -3.91 -1.84 -6.68
C TYR A 99 -5.34 -1.75 -6.15
N SER A 100 -6.32 -2.19 -6.95
CA SER A 100 -7.71 -2.37 -6.51
C SER A 100 -8.16 -3.80 -6.74
N ILE A 101 -8.73 -4.41 -5.70
CA ILE A 101 -9.27 -5.77 -5.78
C ILE A 101 -10.67 -5.84 -5.19
N ARG A 102 -11.55 -6.55 -5.90
CA ARG A 102 -12.93 -6.80 -5.49
C ARG A 102 -13.06 -8.16 -4.82
N ARG A 103 -13.71 -8.19 -3.65
CA ARG A 103 -14.01 -9.42 -2.90
C ARG A 103 -15.46 -9.47 -2.48
N PHE A 104 -16.02 -10.67 -2.45
CA PHE A 104 -17.28 -10.91 -1.76
C PHE A 104 -16.96 -11.38 -0.35
N GLU A 105 -17.38 -10.61 0.63
CA GLU A 105 -17.26 -10.92 2.05
C GLU A 105 -18.60 -11.26 2.66
N ARG A 106 -18.60 -11.87 3.85
CA ARG A 106 -19.84 -12.09 4.60
C ARG A 106 -19.99 -11.01 5.64
N ALA A 107 -21.14 -10.32 5.62
CA ALA A 107 -21.49 -9.36 6.64
C ALA A 107 -21.53 -10.06 8.02
N PRO A 108 -20.78 -9.60 9.04
CA PRO A 108 -20.71 -10.30 10.32
C PRO A 108 -22.07 -10.48 11.00
N ALA A 109 -22.97 -9.50 10.84
CA ALA A 109 -24.26 -9.50 11.52
C ALA A 109 -25.34 -10.36 10.83
N THR A 110 -25.28 -10.53 9.50
CA THR A 110 -26.37 -11.15 8.71
C THR A 110 -25.92 -12.34 7.89
N GLY A 111 -24.61 -12.56 7.74
CA GLY A 111 -24.02 -13.61 6.89
C GLY A 111 -24.22 -13.39 5.38
N GLN A 112 -24.85 -12.29 4.98
CA GLN A 112 -25.10 -11.93 3.58
C GLN A 112 -23.79 -11.62 2.87
N ALA A 113 -23.72 -11.98 1.58
CA ALA A 113 -22.60 -11.62 0.74
C ALA A 113 -22.61 -10.11 0.46
N LEU A 114 -21.53 -9.42 0.82
CA LEU A 114 -21.28 -8.01 0.54
C LEU A 114 -20.09 -7.91 -0.41
N GLN A 115 -20.24 -7.15 -1.48
CA GLN A 115 -19.13 -6.84 -2.35
C GLN A 115 -18.31 -5.70 -1.76
N MET A 116 -17.01 -5.92 -1.59
CA MET A 116 -16.05 -4.97 -1.05
C MET A 116 -14.98 -4.67 -2.10
N ASP A 117 -14.67 -3.40 -2.31
CA ASP A 117 -13.58 -2.95 -3.16
C ASP A 117 -12.42 -2.44 -2.28
N TYR A 118 -11.30 -3.17 -2.29
CA TYR A 118 -10.10 -2.86 -1.51
C TYR A 118 -9.11 -2.06 -2.33
N PHE A 119 -8.54 -0.99 -1.76
CA PHE A 119 -7.47 -0.20 -2.37
C PHE A 119 -6.17 -0.38 -1.59
N LEU A 120 -5.26 -1.16 -2.14
CA LEU A 120 -3.96 -1.46 -1.54
C LEU A 120 -2.90 -0.57 -2.17
N LYS A 121 -2.09 0.10 -1.36
CA LYS A 121 -0.97 0.88 -1.85
C LYS A 121 0.29 0.58 -1.06
N PHE A 122 1.34 0.13 -1.72
CA PHE A 122 2.56 -0.30 -1.03
C PHE A 122 3.83 0.12 -1.75
N ALA A 123 4.93 0.16 -1.00
CA ALA A 123 6.28 0.34 -1.49
C ALA A 123 7.22 -0.65 -0.80
N VAL A 124 8.23 -1.15 -1.52
CA VAL A 124 9.33 -1.89 -0.91
C VAL A 124 10.37 -0.88 -0.43
N SER A 125 10.74 -0.93 0.85
CA SER A 125 11.78 -0.05 1.42
C SER A 125 13.17 -0.50 0.97
N LYS A 126 14.16 0.38 1.09
CA LYS A 126 15.59 0.05 0.88
C LYS A 126 16.11 -1.07 1.79
N THR A 127 15.39 -1.41 2.86
CA THR A 127 15.72 -2.50 3.80
C THR A 127 14.98 -3.80 3.48
N GLY A 128 14.23 -3.85 2.36
CA GLY A 128 13.44 -5.02 1.97
C GLY A 128 12.20 -5.24 2.84
N THR A 129 11.66 -4.17 3.42
CA THR A 129 10.40 -4.19 4.20
C THR A 129 9.28 -3.68 3.31
N LEU A 130 8.11 -4.32 3.34
CA LEU A 130 6.93 -3.82 2.64
C LEU A 130 6.25 -2.74 3.49
N VAL A 131 6.33 -1.51 3.00
CA VAL A 131 5.70 -0.34 3.59
C VAL A 131 4.32 -0.18 2.96
N LEU A 132 3.29 -0.26 3.77
CA LEU A 132 1.91 -0.30 3.31
C LEU A 132 1.13 0.96 3.72
N MET A 133 0.30 1.41 2.80
CA MET A 133 -0.78 2.37 2.97
C MET A 133 -2.06 1.70 2.46
N VAL A 134 -2.87 1.17 3.37
CA VAL A 134 -4.17 0.61 3.01
C VAL A 134 -5.21 1.72 2.99
N SER A 135 -6.12 1.66 2.04
CA SER A 135 -7.39 2.35 2.12
C SER A 135 -8.51 1.39 1.75
N CYS A 136 -9.57 1.38 2.54
CA CYS A 136 -10.80 0.68 2.22
C CYS A 136 -11.93 1.70 2.26
N HIS A 137 -12.74 1.71 1.20
CA HIS A 137 -13.88 2.59 1.05
C HIS A 137 -15.11 1.72 0.74
N PRO A 138 -16.22 1.86 1.50
CA PRO A 138 -17.51 1.27 1.13
C PRO A 138 -18.06 1.83 -0.18
#